data_AF-A0A644ZB41-F1
#
_entry.id   AF-A0A644ZB41-F1
#
_cell.length_a   1.000
_cell.length_b   1.000
_cell.length_c   1.000
_cell.angle_alpha   90.00
_cell.angle_beta   90.00
_cell.angle_gamma   90.00
#
_symmetry.space_group_name_H-M   'P 1'
#
loop_
_entity.id
_entity.type
_entity.pdbx_description
1 polymer ?
#
loop_
_entity_poly.entity_id
_entity_poly.type
_entity_poly.pdbx_seq_one_letter_code
_entity_poly.pdbx_strand_id
1 'polypeptide(L)'
;MSTNDFQAWLDDNVDPDEYGQVDSLYQAVSARQGYDDGFWEISFKNDQMFIRSNGGDWLRLGSENAISCFLGMMDDQFGNGMGVEAWAAAEAAIDNDKS
;
A
#
# COMPACT_ATOMS: atom_id res chain seq x y z
N MET A 1 5.22 -6.07 -16.58
CA MET A 1 6.45 -6.73 -16.08
C MET A 1 6.30 -6.88 -14.57
N SER A 2 7.28 -7.43 -13.83
CA SER A 2 7.26 -7.33 -12.36
C SER A 2 8.56 -6.73 -11.83
N THR A 3 8.46 -5.84 -10.84
CA THR A 3 9.58 -5.17 -10.17
C THR A 3 9.70 -5.60 -8.70
N ASN A 4 10.88 -5.38 -8.13
CA ASN A 4 11.17 -5.47 -6.70
C ASN A 4 11.79 -4.17 -6.15
N ASP A 5 11.75 -3.10 -6.95
CA ASP A 5 12.12 -1.75 -6.52
C ASP A 5 10.90 -1.12 -5.85
N PHE A 6 10.91 -1.09 -4.52
CA PHE A 6 9.77 -0.64 -3.73
C PHE A 6 9.58 0.86 -3.83
N GLN A 7 10.68 1.63 -3.81
CA GLN A 7 10.61 3.09 -3.85
C GLN A 7 10.05 3.56 -5.18
N ALA A 8 10.65 3.10 -6.29
CA ALA A 8 10.18 3.49 -7.62
C ALA A 8 8.72 3.08 -7.84
N TRP A 9 8.33 1.89 -7.34
CA TRP A 9 6.95 1.46 -7.46
C TRP A 9 5.99 2.32 -6.63
N LEU A 10 6.33 2.68 -5.39
CA LEU A 10 5.51 3.56 -4.55
C LEU A 10 5.35 4.93 -5.22
N ASP A 11 6.44 5.52 -5.69
CA ASP A 11 6.44 6.85 -6.32
C ASP A 11 5.60 6.90 -7.61
N ASP A 12 5.56 5.79 -8.36
CA ASP A 12 4.82 5.71 -9.62
C ASP A 12 3.33 5.33 -9.45
N ASN A 13 2.93 4.75 -8.31
CA ASN A 13 1.62 4.09 -8.17
C ASN A 13 0.76 4.59 -7.01
N VAL A 14 1.32 5.30 -6.03
CA VAL A 14 0.61 5.76 -4.84
C VAL A 14 0.58 7.29 -4.82
N ASP A 15 -0.62 7.86 -4.73
CA ASP A 15 -0.78 9.29 -4.50
C ASP A 15 -0.67 9.59 -3.00
N PRO A 16 0.35 10.35 -2.53
CA PRO A 16 0.53 10.67 -1.12
C PRO A 16 -0.58 11.54 -0.54
N ASP A 17 -1.35 12.25 -1.37
CA ASP A 17 -2.42 13.14 -0.92
C ASP A 17 -3.76 12.39 -0.75
N GLU A 18 -3.86 11.15 -1.24
CA GLU A 18 -5.07 10.31 -1.17
C GLU A 18 -4.96 9.27 -0.04
N TYR A 19 -5.23 9.69 1.20
CA TYR A 19 -5.07 8.82 2.39
C TYR A 19 -5.84 7.50 2.30
N GLY A 20 -7.01 7.49 1.64
CA GLY A 20 -7.80 6.27 1.44
C GLY A 20 -7.07 5.25 0.55
N GLN A 21 -6.35 5.72 -0.47
CA GLN A 21 -5.54 4.87 -1.34
C GLN A 21 -4.35 4.27 -0.57
N VAL A 22 -3.65 5.10 0.22
CA VAL A 22 -2.50 4.69 1.02
C VAL A 22 -2.91 3.66 2.09
N ASP A 23 -3.99 3.94 2.82
CA ASP A 23 -4.51 3.05 3.86
C ASP A 23 -4.96 1.72 3.26
N SER A 24 -5.70 1.73 2.14
CA SER A 24 -6.19 0.50 1.54
C SER A 24 -5.05 -0.40 1.05
N LEU A 25 -3.97 0.16 0.50
CA LEU A 25 -2.77 -0.59 0.16
C LEU A 25 -2.10 -1.18 1.41
N TYR A 26 -1.91 -0.37 2.44
CA TYR A 26 -1.25 -0.78 3.68
C TYR A 26 -2.00 -1.95 4.34
N GLN A 27 -3.33 -1.84 4.46
CA GLN A 27 -4.20 -2.90 4.99
C GLN A 27 -4.14 -4.16 4.13
N ALA A 28 -4.14 -4.02 2.81
CA ALA A 28 -4.15 -5.15 1.91
C ALA A 28 -2.84 -5.97 2.01
N VAL A 29 -1.70 -5.28 2.12
CA VAL A 29 -0.39 -5.92 2.31
C VAL A 29 -0.25 -6.51 3.71
N SER A 30 -0.68 -5.80 4.75
CA SER A 30 -0.57 -6.25 6.14
C SER A 30 -1.44 -7.48 6.42
N ALA A 31 -2.68 -7.50 5.91
CA ALA A 31 -3.61 -8.61 6.07
C ALA A 31 -3.23 -9.84 5.23
N ARG A 32 -2.41 -9.65 4.19
CA ARG A 32 -2.05 -10.69 3.19
C ARG A 32 -3.26 -11.39 2.59
N GLN A 33 -4.33 -10.63 2.38
CA GLN A 33 -5.53 -11.14 1.74
C GLN A 33 -5.60 -10.63 0.32
N GLY A 34 -6.16 -11.45 -0.57
CA GLY A 34 -6.52 -10.99 -1.90
C GLY A 34 -7.55 -9.88 -1.72
N TYR A 35 -7.14 -8.67 -2.03
CA TYR A 35 -7.94 -7.47 -1.90
C TYR A 35 -8.04 -6.85 -3.28
N ASP A 36 -9.25 -6.58 -3.71
CA ASP A 36 -9.57 -5.85 -4.94
C ASP A 36 -10.66 -4.84 -4.57
N ASP A 37 -10.24 -3.62 -4.28
CA ASP A 37 -11.08 -2.46 -4.02
C ASP A 37 -11.28 -1.58 -5.26
N GLY A 38 -10.83 -2.05 -6.43
CA GLY A 38 -10.80 -1.29 -7.67
C GLY A 38 -9.54 -0.44 -7.88
N PHE A 39 -8.72 -0.23 -6.84
CA PHE A 39 -7.42 0.45 -6.94
C PHE A 39 -6.27 -0.54 -7.03
N TRP A 40 -6.29 -1.56 -6.16
CA TRP A 40 -5.22 -2.53 -6.04
C TRP A 40 -5.65 -3.91 -6.53
N GLU A 41 -4.80 -4.55 -7.32
CA GLU A 41 -4.95 -5.96 -7.63
C GLU A 41 -3.87 -6.75 -6.90
N ILE A 42 -4.30 -7.67 -6.02
CA ILE A 42 -3.39 -8.55 -5.29
C ILE A 42 -3.54 -9.99 -5.75
N SER A 43 -2.41 -10.61 -6.10
CA SER A 43 -2.33 -12.00 -6.51
C SER A 43 -1.30 -12.77 -5.70
N PHE A 44 -1.60 -14.04 -5.42
CA PHE A 44 -0.69 -14.94 -4.73
C PHE A 44 -0.24 -16.07 -5.66
N LYS A 45 1.07 -16.28 -5.77
CA LYS A 45 1.65 -17.37 -6.55
C LYS A 45 2.89 -17.92 -5.87
N ASN A 46 2.90 -19.22 -5.58
CA ASN A 46 4.03 -19.91 -4.94
C ASN A 46 4.50 -19.21 -3.66
N ASP A 47 3.58 -18.88 -2.76
CA ASP A 47 3.83 -18.15 -1.50
C ASP A 47 4.40 -16.74 -1.65
N GLN A 48 4.36 -16.17 -2.86
CA GLN A 48 4.74 -14.79 -3.14
C GLN A 48 3.48 -13.95 -3.38
N MET A 49 3.50 -12.74 -2.83
CA MET A 49 2.46 -11.74 -3.07
C MET A 49 2.90 -10.85 -4.23
N PHE A 50 1.96 -10.55 -5.11
CA PHE A 50 2.11 -9.62 -6.21
C PHE A 50 1.03 -8.55 -6.10
N ILE A 51 1.40 -7.29 -6.27
CA ILE A 51 0.49 -6.14 -6.15
C ILE A 51 0.65 -5.28 -7.40
N ARG A 52 -0.44 -4.72 -7.94
CA ARG A 52 -0.35 -3.65 -8.92
C ARG A 52 -1.45 -2.62 -8.69
N SER A 53 -1.20 -1.38 -9.08
CA SER A 53 -2.27 -0.43 -9.36
C SER A 53 -3.00 -0.85 -10.65
N ASN A 54 -4.21 -0.34 -10.85
CA ASN A 54 -5.01 -0.66 -12.03
C ASN A 54 -4.28 -0.26 -13.34
N GLY A 55 -3.77 -1.26 -14.08
CA GLY A 55 -3.00 -1.06 -15.31
C GLY A 55 -1.49 -0.84 -15.12
N GLY A 56 -1.00 -0.80 -13.87
CA GLY A 56 0.43 -0.65 -13.54
C GLY A 56 1.24 -1.94 -13.61
N ASP A 57 2.54 -1.80 -13.38
CA ASP A 57 3.47 -2.94 -13.25
C ASP A 57 3.27 -3.68 -11.93
N TRP A 58 3.53 -4.98 -11.95
CA TRP A 58 3.42 -5.81 -10.75
C TRP A 58 4.61 -5.58 -9.82
N LEU A 59 4.37 -5.20 -8.58
CA LEU A 59 5.32 -5.29 -7.49
C LEU A 59 5.33 -6.72 -6.94
N ARG A 60 6.51 -7.31 -6.77
CA ARG A 60 6.67 -8.63 -6.16
C ARG A 60 7.17 -8.52 -4.72
N LEU A 61 6.35 -8.94 -3.76
CA LEU A 61 6.72 -9.17 -2.37
C LEU A 61 6.98 -10.67 -2.19
N GLY A 62 8.24 -11.07 -2.42
CA GLY A 62 8.63 -12.48 -2.53
C GLY A 62 8.92 -13.19 -1.20
N SER A 63 8.80 -12.50 -0.07
CA SER A 63 9.07 -13.06 1.26
C SER A 63 8.45 -12.20 2.36
N GLU A 64 8.42 -12.75 3.57
CA GLU A 64 8.05 -12.03 4.79
C GLU A 64 8.87 -10.78 5.05
N ASN A 65 10.18 -10.85 4.81
CA ASN A 65 11.04 -9.67 4.97
C ASN A 65 10.73 -8.61 3.92
N ALA A 66 10.34 -9.00 2.70
CA ALA A 66 9.92 -8.06 1.67
C ALA A 66 8.63 -7.32 2.08
N ILE A 67 7.66 -8.04 2.64
CA ILE A 67 6.41 -7.47 3.17
C ILE A 67 6.71 -6.48 4.30
N SER A 68 7.49 -6.89 5.32
CA SER A 68 7.84 -6.00 6.43
C SER A 68 8.63 -4.77 6.00
N CYS A 69 9.55 -4.92 5.04
CA CYS A 69 10.31 -3.80 4.49
C CYS A 69 9.39 -2.83 3.73
N PHE A 70 8.49 -3.35 2.90
CA PHE A 70 7.53 -2.54 2.16
C PHE A 70 6.60 -1.74 3.07
N LEU A 71 6.02 -2.38 4.09
CA LEU A 71 5.18 -1.70 5.08
C LEU A 71 5.95 -0.62 5.84
N GLY A 72 7.20 -0.90 6.24
CA GLY A 72 8.06 0.09 6.88
C GLY A 72 8.38 1.29 5.99
N MET A 73 8.55 1.09 4.68
CA MET A 73 8.70 2.20 3.73
C MET A 73 7.43 3.02 3.61
N MET A 74 6.25 2.39 3.61
CA MET A 74 4.99 3.13 3.60
C MET A 74 4.81 3.97 4.87
N ASP A 75 5.14 3.43 6.04
CA ASP A 75 5.11 4.18 7.31
C ASP A 75 6.04 5.39 7.30
N ASP A 76 7.25 5.24 6.76
CA ASP A 76 8.23 6.33 6.67
C ASP A 76 7.80 7.40 5.65
N GLN A 77 7.31 6.97 4.49
CA GLN A 77 6.98 7.86 3.37
C GLN A 77 5.63 8.58 3.54
N PHE A 78 4.59 7.88 4.03
CA PHE A 78 3.23 8.39 4.07
C PHE A 78 2.66 8.53 5.49
N GLY A 79 3.25 7.89 6.49
CA GLY A 79 2.71 7.85 7.86
C GLY A 79 2.83 9.16 8.65
N ASN A 80 3.35 10.25 8.07
CA ASN A 80 3.49 11.57 8.68
C ASN A 80 4.06 11.57 10.12
N GLY A 81 5.03 10.68 10.37
CA GLY A 81 5.66 10.50 11.68
C GLY A 81 4.84 9.77 12.75
N MET A 82 3.62 9.31 12.44
CA MET A 82 2.74 8.55 13.33
C MET A 82 2.38 7.14 12.82
N GLY A 83 2.78 6.80 11.58
CA GLY A 83 2.43 5.56 10.90
C GLY A 83 1.18 5.72 10.03
N VAL A 84 1.07 4.91 8.98
CA VAL A 84 0.01 5.03 7.96
C VAL A 84 -1.38 4.91 8.57
N GLU A 85 -1.60 3.91 9.43
CA GLU A 85 -2.93 3.68 10.03
C GLU A 85 -3.39 4.86 10.89
N ALA A 86 -2.48 5.44 11.68
CA ALA A 86 -2.80 6.58 12.54
C ALA A 86 -3.06 7.85 11.72
N TRP A 87 -2.25 8.07 10.68
CA TRP A 87 -2.43 9.20 9.77
C TRP A 87 -3.76 9.10 9.01
N ALA A 88 -4.05 7.96 8.38
CA ALA A 88 -5.29 7.74 7.65
C ALA A 88 -6.54 7.89 8.54
N ALA A 89 -6.49 7.40 9.78
CA ALA A 89 -7.57 7.57 10.74
C ALA A 89 -7.79 9.05 11.12
N ALA A 90 -6.72 9.85 11.23
CA ALA A 90 -6.81 11.27 11.51
C ALA A 90 -7.41 12.05 10.33
N GLU A 91 -6.98 11.78 9.10
CA GLU A 91 -7.53 12.40 7.88
C GLU A 91 -9.02 12.06 7.71
N ALA A 92 -9.39 10.78 7.86
CA ALA A 92 -10.78 10.33 7.80
C ALA A 92 -11.67 11.03 8.86
N ALA A 93 -11.14 11.28 10.06
CA ALA A 93 -11.87 12.00 11.10
C ALA A 93 -12.08 13.48 10.73
N ILE A 94 -11.06 14.12 10.14
CA ILE A 94 -11.12 15.51 9.67
C ILE A 94 -12.16 15.65 8.55
N ASP A 95 -12.20 14.73 7.59
CA ASP A 95 -13.16 14.78 6.49
C ASP A 95 -14.61 14.56 6.94
N ASN A 96 -14.83 13.66 7.90
CA ASN A 96 -16.16 13.46 8.48
C ASN A 96 -16.68 14.68 9.26
N ASP A 97 -15.80 15.49 9.85
CA ASP A 97 -16.19 16.74 10.54
C ASP A 97 -16.55 17.87 9.55
N LYS A 98 -16.04 17.81 8.32
CA LYS A 98 -16.35 18.77 7.24
C LYS A 98 -17.63 18.42 6.46
N SER A 99 -18.22 17.25 6.70
CA SER A 99 -19.36 16.67 5.96
C SER A 99 -20.69 16.94 6.65
#